data_AF-A0A7Y6PYJ1-F1
#
_entry.id   AF-A0A7Y6PYJ1-F1
#
_cell.length_a   1.000
_cell.length_b   1.000
_cell.length_c   1.000
_cell.angle_alpha   90.00
_cell.angle_beta   90.00
_cell.angle_gamma   90.00
#
_symmetry.space_group_name_H-M   'P 1'
#
loop_
_entity.id
_entity.type
_entity.pdbx_description
1 polymer ?
#
loop_
_entity_poly.entity_id
_entity_poly.type
_entity_poly.pdbx_seq_one_letter_code
_entity_poly.pdbx_strand_id
1 'polypeptide(L)'
;MVSIAVRSWVRYLVPFTLLSALALSPLLYLAVKVAPPANADTARAQLRLAWIFGATAWAFQYWLVAGVAPAVRGVASGATLSQWRALCAGGANLVRAIVPSAIAITAVVLGGVALVVPGLVMVVLVSLTGASTRLGEDAPAAVRESVELVRANLRTIAVVVLAIVALDLAITLGSQLAIVPAFSKKTTAAKLKPIAELVRVVALALVVISPLVATSLAALATKKRA
;
A
#
# COMPACT_ATOMS: atom_id res chain seq x y z
N MET A 1 -18.81 -7.29 -1.98
CA MET A 1 -17.37 -6.94 -1.83
C MET A 1 -17.21 -5.43 -1.83
N VAL A 2 -17.53 -4.74 -2.94
CA VAL A 2 -17.47 -3.28 -3.05
C VAL A 2 -18.25 -2.58 -1.93
N SER A 3 -19.46 -3.05 -1.61
CA SER A 3 -20.26 -2.46 -0.52
C SER A 3 -19.60 -2.55 0.87
N ILE A 4 -18.89 -3.63 1.20
CA ILE A 4 -18.21 -3.76 2.51
C ILE A 4 -16.95 -2.89 2.55
N ALA A 5 -16.16 -2.91 1.47
CA ALA A 5 -14.96 -2.09 1.36
C ALA A 5 -15.30 -0.60 1.48
N VAL A 6 -16.25 -0.12 0.68
CA VAL A 6 -16.68 1.29 0.69
C VAL A 6 -17.31 1.67 2.04
N ARG A 7 -18.18 0.83 2.61
CA ARG A 7 -18.80 1.10 3.92
C ARG A 7 -17.75 1.18 5.04
N SER A 8 -16.76 0.29 5.01
CA SER A 8 -15.66 0.31 5.98
C SER A 8 -14.80 1.55 5.80
N TRP A 9 -14.44 1.88 4.56
CA TRP A 9 -13.62 3.05 4.25
C TRP A 9 -14.28 4.36 4.67
N VAL A 10 -15.56 4.57 4.31
CA VAL A 10 -16.32 5.77 4.70
C VAL A 10 -16.45 5.85 6.22
N ARG A 11 -16.77 4.73 6.88
CA ARG A 11 -16.95 4.70 8.34
C ARG A 11 -15.66 5.01 9.08
N TYR A 12 -14.52 4.52 8.61
CA TYR A 12 -13.23 4.60 9.29
C TYR A 12 -12.24 5.49 8.53
N LEU A 13 -12.74 6.53 7.84
CA LEU A 13 -11.94 7.41 7.01
C LEU A 13 -10.73 7.98 7.77
N VAL A 14 -10.99 8.52 8.97
CA VAL A 14 -9.94 9.12 9.82
C VAL A 14 -8.90 8.07 10.26
N PRO A 15 -9.26 6.99 10.99
CA PRO A 15 -8.25 6.05 11.46
C PRO A 15 -7.53 5.33 10.32
N PHE A 16 -8.18 5.04 9.19
CA PHE A 16 -7.50 4.44 8.05
C PHE A 16 -6.51 5.40 7.37
N THR A 17 -6.83 6.70 7.32
CA THR A 17 -5.88 7.71 6.80
C THR A 17 -4.67 7.83 7.72
N LEU A 18 -4.88 7.81 9.05
CA LEU A 18 -3.77 7.82 10.01
C LEU A 18 -2.91 6.56 9.91
N LEU A 19 -3.52 5.37 9.81
CA LEU A 19 -2.78 4.12 9.60
C LEU A 19 -2.04 4.11 8.26
N SER A 20 -2.62 4.70 7.22
CA SER A 20 -1.96 4.88 5.92
C SER A 20 -0.74 5.78 6.03
N ALA A 21 -0.86 6.93 6.70
CA ALA A 21 0.27 7.81 6.95
C ALA A 21 1.38 7.12 7.77
N LEU A 22 1.02 6.27 8.74
CA LEU A 22 1.98 5.46 9.50
C LEU A 22 2.66 4.41 8.61
N ALA A 23 1.90 3.65 7.82
CA ALA A 23 2.44 2.62 6.94
C ALA A 23 3.34 3.21 5.84
N LEU A 24 2.95 4.35 5.26
CA LEU A 24 3.73 5.08 4.24
C LEU A 24 4.70 6.10 4.84
N SER A 25 4.93 6.08 6.16
CA SER A 25 5.82 7.05 6.83
C SER A 25 7.23 7.12 6.24
N PRO A 26 7.87 6.03 5.74
CA PRO A 26 9.18 6.15 5.10
C PRO A 26 9.12 6.99 3.81
N LEU A 27 8.06 6.83 3.00
CA LEU A 27 7.87 7.62 1.78
C LEU A 27 7.56 9.08 2.11
N LEU A 28 6.71 9.33 3.11
CA LEU A 28 6.43 10.69 3.59
C LEU A 28 7.69 11.38 4.13
N TYR A 29 8.50 10.68 4.91
CA TYR A 29 9.76 11.19 5.42
C TYR A 29 10.69 11.61 4.28
N LEU A 30 10.88 10.74 3.29
CA LEU A 30 11.67 11.04 2.11
C LEU A 30 11.10 12.22 1.29
N ALA A 31 9.78 12.27 1.07
CA ALA A 31 9.13 13.38 0.37
C ALA A 31 9.37 14.74 1.05
N VAL A 32 9.29 14.80 2.38
CA VAL A 32 9.51 16.04 3.13
C VAL A 32 10.99 16.47 3.08
N LYS A 33 11.91 15.51 2.99
CA LYS A 33 13.36 15.78 2.89
C LYS A 33 13.83 16.19 1.49
N VAL A 34 12.99 16.06 0.46
CA VAL A 34 13.31 16.55 -0.88
C VAL A 34 13.34 18.09 -0.87
N ALA A 35 14.52 18.65 -1.09
CA ALA A 35 14.74 20.07 -1.30
C ALA A 35 14.33 20.48 -2.74
N PRO A 36 14.02 21.77 -2.99
CA PRO A 36 13.78 22.26 -4.34
C PRO A 36 14.97 21.95 -5.28
N PRO A 37 14.72 21.55 -6.54
CA PRO A 37 15.80 21.19 -7.47
C PRO A 37 16.59 22.44 -7.85
N ALA A 38 17.92 22.37 -7.71
CA ALA A 38 18.82 23.46 -8.05
C ALA A 38 19.13 23.54 -9.56
N ASN A 39 18.97 22.42 -10.28
CA ASN A 39 19.33 22.29 -11.69
C ASN A 39 18.49 21.20 -12.38
N ALA A 40 18.67 21.03 -13.70
CA ALA A 40 17.93 20.06 -14.49
C ALA A 40 18.19 18.61 -14.06
N ASP A 41 19.40 18.28 -13.59
CA ASP A 41 19.73 16.91 -13.19
C ASP A 41 19.10 16.52 -11.86
N THR A 42 19.06 17.44 -10.89
CA THR A 42 18.31 17.27 -9.63
C THR A 42 16.81 17.16 -9.89
N ALA A 43 16.26 17.93 -10.84
CA ALA A 43 14.86 17.80 -11.26
C ALA A 43 14.55 16.42 -11.88
N ARG A 44 15.44 15.87 -12.74
CA ARG A 44 15.30 14.51 -13.28
C ARG A 44 15.39 13.44 -12.19
N ALA A 45 16.29 13.62 -11.21
CA ALA A 45 16.40 12.71 -10.09
C ALA A 45 15.12 12.69 -9.24
N GLN A 46 14.53 13.86 -8.97
CA GLN A 46 13.24 13.98 -8.26
C GLN A 46 12.09 13.36 -9.04
N LEU A 47 12.07 13.51 -10.37
CA LEU A 47 11.10 12.83 -11.22
C LEU A 47 11.22 11.31 -11.10
N ARG A 48 12.44 10.77 -11.19
CA ARG A 48 12.69 9.34 -10.98
C ARG A 48 12.26 8.89 -9.58
N LEU A 49 12.51 9.70 -8.55
CA LEU A 49 12.09 9.40 -7.19
C LEU A 49 10.55 9.33 -7.06
N ALA A 50 9.81 10.23 -7.70
CA ALA A 50 8.34 10.16 -7.73
C ALA A 50 7.84 8.86 -8.40
N TRP A 51 8.50 8.42 -9.46
CA TRP A 51 8.22 7.12 -10.10
C TRP A 51 8.59 5.94 -9.21
N ILE A 52 9.70 6.01 -8.47
CA ILE A 52 10.07 5.00 -7.47
C ILE A 52 8.99 4.92 -6.38
N PHE A 53 8.44 6.06 -5.93
CA PHE A 53 7.34 6.07 -4.96
C PHE A 53 6.13 5.34 -5.50
N GLY A 54 5.63 5.70 -6.69
CA GLY A 54 4.51 4.99 -7.32
C GLY A 54 4.79 3.51 -7.54
N ALA A 55 6.01 3.15 -7.95
CA ALA A 55 6.40 1.76 -8.20
C ALA A 55 6.62 0.92 -6.94
N THR A 56 6.70 1.51 -5.75
CA THR A 56 6.96 0.80 -4.48
C THR A 56 5.86 1.00 -3.43
N ALA A 57 4.94 1.94 -3.64
CA ALA A 57 3.85 2.26 -2.71
C ALA A 57 2.98 1.05 -2.38
N TRP A 58 2.72 0.20 -3.38
CA TRP A 58 1.98 -1.03 -3.22
C TRP A 58 2.50 -1.88 -2.04
N ALA A 59 3.81 -1.92 -1.77
CA ALA A 59 4.37 -2.73 -0.68
C ALA A 59 3.87 -2.26 0.69
N PHE A 60 3.81 -0.95 0.89
CA PHE A 60 3.28 -0.34 2.10
C PHE A 60 1.76 -0.48 2.19
N GLN A 61 1.05 -0.42 1.06
CA GLN A 61 -0.39 -0.67 0.99
C GLN A 61 -0.76 -2.09 1.40
N TYR A 62 0.06 -3.09 1.06
CA TYR A 62 -0.16 -4.47 1.50
C TYR A 62 0.08 -4.64 2.99
N TRP A 63 1.08 -3.96 3.54
CA TRP A 63 1.24 -3.93 4.99
C TRP A 63 0.06 -3.25 5.68
N LEU A 64 -0.49 -2.18 5.09
CA LEU A 64 -1.69 -1.48 5.56
C LEU A 64 -2.93 -2.39 5.62
N VAL A 65 -3.00 -3.46 4.81
CA VAL A 65 -4.08 -4.46 4.91
C VAL A 65 -4.18 -5.03 6.32
N ALA A 66 -3.05 -5.28 6.99
CA ALA A 66 -3.04 -5.74 8.38
C ALA A 66 -3.73 -4.75 9.32
N GLY A 67 -3.47 -3.45 9.12
CA GLY A 67 -4.03 -2.38 9.92
C GLY A 67 -5.54 -2.20 9.73
N VAL A 68 -6.06 -2.37 8.52
CA VAL A 68 -7.50 -2.17 8.26
C VAL A 68 -8.33 -3.43 8.50
N ALA A 69 -7.71 -4.62 8.47
CA ALA A 69 -8.41 -5.91 8.57
C ALA A 69 -9.33 -6.07 9.79
N PRO A 70 -8.96 -5.66 11.04
CA PRO A 70 -9.86 -5.78 12.20
C PRO A 70 -11.18 -5.01 12.02
N ALA A 71 -11.10 -3.78 11.53
CA ALA A 71 -12.26 -2.92 11.34
C ALA A 71 -13.15 -3.41 10.19
N VAL A 72 -12.54 -3.87 9.10
CA VAL A 72 -13.26 -4.47 7.95
C VAL A 72 -13.98 -5.76 8.38
N ARG A 73 -13.34 -6.61 9.19
CA ARG A 73 -13.98 -7.80 9.79
C ARG A 73 -15.18 -7.43 10.65
N GLY A 74 -15.03 -6.44 11.54
CA GLY A 74 -16.14 -5.97 12.39
C GLY A 74 -17.32 -5.43 11.59
N VAL A 75 -17.09 -4.78 10.44
CA VAL A 75 -18.17 -4.35 9.54
C VAL A 75 -18.83 -5.55 8.85
N ALA A 76 -18.05 -6.55 8.42
CA ALA A 76 -18.58 -7.74 7.76
C ALA A 76 -19.42 -8.62 8.71
N SER A 77 -19.06 -8.72 9.99
CA SER A 77 -19.78 -9.50 10.99
C SER A 77 -20.88 -8.73 11.74
N GLY A 78 -21.07 -7.44 11.44
CA GLY A 78 -22.01 -6.57 12.16
C GLY A 78 -21.51 -6.07 13.53
N ALA A 79 -20.38 -6.57 14.03
CA ALA A 79 -19.75 -6.15 15.28
C ALA A 79 -18.76 -4.98 15.06
N THR A 80 -19.27 -3.81 14.69
CA THR A 80 -18.43 -2.65 14.35
C THR A 80 -17.65 -2.10 15.57
N LEU A 81 -16.41 -1.67 15.33
CA LEU A 81 -15.56 -1.02 16.33
C LEU A 81 -15.85 0.50 16.43
N SER A 82 -15.46 1.11 17.55
CA SER A 82 -15.34 2.57 17.62
C SER A 82 -14.10 3.05 16.85
N GLN A 83 -14.05 4.33 16.47
CA GLN A 83 -12.91 4.92 15.73
C GLN A 83 -11.57 4.67 16.42
N TRP A 84 -11.52 4.94 17.73
CA TRP A 84 -10.32 4.73 18.54
C TRP A 84 -9.91 3.26 18.61
N ARG A 85 -10.87 2.36 18.83
CA ARG A 85 -10.59 0.92 18.87
C ARG A 85 -10.13 0.39 17.51
N ALA A 86 -10.67 0.92 16.42
CA ALA A 86 -10.21 0.60 15.06
C ALA A 86 -8.77 1.06 14.83
N LEU A 87 -8.41 2.27 15.29
CA LEU A 87 -7.04 2.78 15.21
C LEU A 87 -6.07 1.94 16.03
N CYS A 88 -6.37 1.68 17.31
CA CYS A 88 -5.50 0.89 18.19
C CYS A 88 -5.35 -0.56 17.71
N ALA A 89 -6.45 -1.21 17.33
CA ALA A 89 -6.40 -2.57 16.80
C ALA A 89 -5.62 -2.62 15.47
N GLY A 90 -5.79 -1.62 14.62
CA GLY A 90 -5.04 -1.51 13.37
C GLY A 90 -3.55 -1.28 13.61
N GLY A 91 -3.17 -0.39 14.52
CA GLY A 91 -1.78 -0.15 14.88
C GLY A 91 -1.11 -1.39 15.47
N ALA A 92 -1.79 -2.08 16.39
CA ALA A 92 -1.31 -3.34 16.94
C ALA A 92 -1.12 -4.41 15.86
N ASN A 93 -2.04 -4.49 14.89
CA ASN A 93 -1.91 -5.42 13.78
C ASN A 93 -0.79 -5.07 12.80
N LEU A 94 -0.53 -3.79 12.53
CA LEU A 94 0.62 -3.38 11.73
C LEU A 94 1.92 -3.89 12.37
N VAL A 95 2.07 -3.73 13.69
CA VAL A 95 3.24 -4.23 14.44
C VAL A 95 3.31 -5.76 14.38
N ARG A 96 2.21 -6.46 14.62
CA ARG A 96 2.17 -7.93 14.58
C ARG A 96 2.44 -8.49 13.19
N ALA A 97 2.14 -7.73 12.13
CA ALA A 97 2.42 -8.13 10.77
C ALA A 97 3.90 -8.03 10.39
N ILE A 98 4.75 -7.36 11.18
CA ILE A 98 6.19 -7.22 10.88
C ILE A 98 6.87 -8.58 10.76
N VAL A 99 6.75 -9.44 11.79
CA VAL A 99 7.44 -10.73 11.83
C VAL A 99 6.96 -11.68 10.72
N PRO A 100 5.65 -11.91 10.52
CA PRO A 100 5.18 -12.76 9.43
C PRO A 100 5.54 -12.21 8.04
N SER A 101 5.53 -10.88 7.87
CA SER A 101 5.96 -10.26 6.60
C SER A 101 7.44 -10.47 6.35
N ALA A 102 8.28 -10.33 7.37
CA ALA A 102 9.72 -10.59 7.26
C ALA A 102 10.00 -12.07 6.89
N ILE A 103 9.26 -13.01 7.48
CA ILE A 103 9.35 -14.44 7.14
C ILE A 103 8.93 -14.67 5.69
N ALA A 104 7.81 -14.09 5.26
CA ALA A 104 7.34 -14.20 3.88
C ALA A 104 8.35 -13.62 2.87
N ILE A 105 8.91 -12.45 3.17
CA ILE A 105 9.97 -11.82 2.38
C ILE A 105 11.19 -12.73 2.30
N THR A 106 11.67 -13.25 3.44
CA THR A 106 12.86 -14.11 3.50
C THR A 106 12.66 -15.40 2.73
N ALA A 107 11.51 -16.08 2.92
CA ALA A 107 11.18 -17.32 2.23
C ALA A 107 11.20 -17.17 0.71
N VAL A 108 10.85 -15.98 0.20
CA VAL A 108 10.82 -15.73 -1.25
C VAL A 108 12.10 -15.09 -1.76
N VAL A 109 12.88 -14.37 -0.96
CA VAL A 109 14.26 -14.08 -1.36
C VAL A 109 15.01 -15.40 -1.57
N LEU A 110 14.82 -16.37 -0.68
CA LEU A 110 15.39 -17.71 -0.81
C LEU A 110 14.80 -18.50 -2.00
N GLY A 111 13.48 -18.44 -2.21
CA GLY A 111 12.81 -19.15 -3.33
C GLY A 111 12.89 -18.45 -4.69
N GLY A 112 13.05 -17.13 -4.72
CA GLY A 112 13.06 -16.28 -5.91
C GLY A 112 14.40 -16.26 -6.65
N VAL A 113 15.48 -16.71 -5.99
CA VAL A 113 16.72 -17.06 -6.68
C VAL A 113 16.50 -18.25 -7.64
N ALA A 114 15.42 -19.04 -7.48
CA ALA A 114 15.15 -20.23 -8.27
C ALA A 114 14.11 -20.06 -9.42
N LEU A 115 13.27 -19.01 -9.44
CA LEU A 115 12.21 -18.81 -10.46
C LEU A 115 11.96 -17.31 -10.67
N VAL A 116 11.74 -16.89 -11.94
CA VAL A 116 11.57 -15.47 -12.38
C VAL A 116 10.16 -14.89 -12.09
N VAL A 117 9.22 -15.71 -11.61
CA VAL A 117 7.79 -15.35 -11.44
C VAL A 117 7.31 -15.03 -9.99
N PRO A 118 8.08 -15.03 -8.87
CA PRO A 118 7.50 -15.10 -7.52
C PRO A 118 7.20 -13.73 -6.90
N GLY A 119 7.57 -12.62 -7.56
CA GLY A 119 7.41 -11.27 -7.03
C GLY A 119 5.95 -10.88 -6.82
N LEU A 120 5.02 -11.27 -7.70
CA LEU A 120 3.60 -10.94 -7.52
C LEU A 120 2.95 -11.78 -6.41
N VAL A 121 3.37 -13.04 -6.26
CA VAL A 121 2.84 -13.96 -5.22
C VAL A 121 3.30 -13.54 -3.82
N MET A 122 4.56 -13.10 -3.70
CA MET A 122 5.17 -12.46 -2.52
C MET A 122 4.27 -11.43 -1.86
N VAL A 123 3.80 -10.55 -2.72
CA VAL A 123 3.17 -9.29 -2.37
C VAL A 123 1.77 -9.51 -1.82
N VAL A 124 1.11 -10.51 -2.40
CA VAL A 124 -0.18 -10.97 -1.93
C VAL A 124 -0.04 -11.74 -0.62
N LEU A 125 0.92 -12.65 -0.53
CA LEU A 125 1.12 -13.45 0.68
C LEU A 125 1.35 -12.56 1.89
N VAL A 126 2.17 -11.51 1.77
CA VAL A 126 2.37 -10.51 2.82
C VAL A 126 1.05 -9.84 3.22
N SER A 127 0.25 -9.39 2.24
CA SER A 127 -1.02 -8.72 2.50
C SER A 127 -2.07 -9.59 3.19
N LEU A 128 -2.17 -10.85 2.75
CA LEU A 128 -3.14 -11.81 3.28
C LEU A 128 -2.70 -12.33 4.64
N THR A 129 -1.39 -12.40 4.88
CA THR A 129 -0.83 -12.75 6.19
C THR A 129 -1.15 -11.66 7.19
N GLY A 130 -1.05 -10.39 6.80
CA GLY A 130 -1.54 -9.27 7.58
C GLY A 130 -3.04 -9.33 7.86
N ALA A 131 -3.84 -9.81 6.89
CA ALA A 131 -5.28 -10.00 7.03
C ALA A 131 -5.68 -11.26 7.83
N SER A 132 -4.73 -12.10 8.25
CA SER A 132 -4.99 -13.36 8.95
C SER A 132 -5.77 -13.14 10.25
N THR A 133 -6.61 -14.11 10.60
CA THR A 133 -7.28 -14.20 11.90
C THR A 133 -6.35 -14.75 12.96
N ARG A 134 -5.30 -15.48 12.56
CA ARG A 134 -4.26 -16.04 13.43
C ARG A 134 -3.08 -15.09 13.65
N LEU A 135 -3.25 -13.82 13.31
CA LEU A 135 -2.20 -12.82 13.45
C LEU A 135 -1.90 -12.58 14.93
N GLY A 136 -0.72 -13.04 15.38
CA GLY A 136 -0.26 -12.94 16.77
C GLY A 136 -0.43 -14.21 17.60
N GLU A 137 -0.99 -15.28 17.04
CA GLU A 137 -1.01 -16.61 17.66
C GLU A 137 0.29 -17.36 17.32
N ASP A 138 0.45 -17.74 16.04
CA ASP A 138 1.63 -18.42 15.51
C ASP A 138 1.99 -17.88 14.13
N ALA A 139 3.19 -17.31 13.99
CA ALA A 139 3.64 -16.73 12.72
C ALA A 139 3.59 -17.73 11.53
N PRO A 140 3.98 -19.02 11.69
CA PRO A 140 3.84 -20.00 10.61
C PRO A 140 2.39 -20.29 10.22
N ALA A 141 1.45 -20.24 11.17
CA ALA A 141 0.04 -20.52 10.91
C ALA A 141 -0.60 -19.42 10.05
N ALA A 142 -0.29 -18.15 10.31
CA ALA A 142 -0.76 -17.02 9.51
C ALA A 142 -0.24 -17.07 8.06
N VAL A 143 1.02 -17.50 7.87
CA VAL A 143 1.60 -17.68 6.54
C VAL A 143 0.93 -18.84 5.80
N ARG A 144 0.71 -19.99 6.45
CA ARG A 144 0.03 -21.15 5.84
C ARG A 144 -1.38 -20.81 5.36
N GLU A 145 -2.17 -20.14 6.21
CA GLU A 145 -3.52 -19.70 5.86
C GLU A 145 -3.52 -18.79 4.61
N SER A 146 -2.52 -17.92 4.52
CA SER A 146 -2.35 -17.03 3.37
C SER A 146 -1.97 -17.80 2.10
N VAL A 147 -1.08 -18.79 2.21
CA VAL A 147 -0.70 -19.66 1.08
C VAL A 147 -1.90 -20.42 0.54
N GLU A 148 -2.73 -20.99 1.42
CA GLU A 148 -3.95 -21.69 1.02
C GLU A 148 -4.92 -20.77 0.29
N LEU A 149 -5.15 -19.56 0.84
CA LEU A 149 -6.04 -18.59 0.24
C LEU A 149 -5.53 -18.07 -1.11
N VAL A 150 -4.21 -17.88 -1.25
CA VAL A 150 -3.56 -17.52 -2.52
C VAL A 150 -3.74 -18.63 -3.54
N ARG A 151 -3.38 -19.87 -3.20
CA ARG A 151 -3.47 -21.02 -4.12
C ARG A 151 -4.88 -21.22 -4.65
N ALA A 152 -5.88 -21.11 -3.78
CA ALA A 152 -7.28 -21.24 -4.17
C ALA A 152 -7.76 -20.09 -5.09
N ASN A 153 -7.05 -18.97 -5.16
CA ASN A 153 -7.58 -17.73 -5.76
C ASN A 153 -6.57 -16.92 -6.59
N LEU A 154 -5.53 -17.56 -7.11
CA LEU A 154 -4.39 -16.93 -7.79
C LEU A 154 -4.81 -15.88 -8.82
N ARG A 155 -5.79 -16.20 -9.68
CA ARG A 155 -6.22 -15.31 -10.77
C ARG A 155 -6.84 -14.01 -10.24
N THR A 156 -7.80 -14.09 -9.32
CA THR A 156 -8.45 -12.90 -8.74
C THR A 156 -7.43 -12.02 -8.03
N ILE A 157 -6.56 -12.66 -7.27
CA ILE A 157 -5.51 -12.02 -6.52
C ILE A 157 -4.54 -11.28 -7.45
N ALA A 158 -4.04 -11.95 -8.50
CA ALA A 158 -3.12 -11.36 -9.45
C ALA A 158 -3.73 -10.15 -10.16
N VAL A 159 -5.01 -10.24 -10.54
CA VAL A 159 -5.74 -9.10 -11.14
C VAL A 159 -5.82 -7.92 -10.16
N VAL A 160 -6.13 -8.17 -8.90
CA VAL A 160 -6.20 -7.09 -7.89
C VAL A 160 -4.83 -6.45 -7.69
N VAL A 161 -3.75 -7.23 -7.59
CA VAL A 161 -2.39 -6.68 -7.46
C VAL A 161 -2.00 -5.83 -8.67
N LEU A 162 -2.23 -6.34 -9.88
CA LEU A 162 -1.94 -5.59 -11.11
C LEU A 162 -2.75 -4.30 -11.16
N ALA A 163 -4.03 -4.33 -10.75
CA ALA A 163 -4.86 -3.13 -10.70
C ALA A 163 -4.34 -2.10 -9.70
N ILE A 164 -3.84 -2.53 -8.54
CA ILE A 164 -3.24 -1.66 -7.53
C ILE A 164 -1.97 -0.99 -8.06
N VAL A 165 -1.05 -1.78 -8.60
CA VAL A 165 0.20 -1.25 -9.18
C VAL A 165 -0.11 -0.28 -10.33
N ALA A 166 -1.06 -0.64 -11.21
CA ALA A 166 -1.48 0.22 -12.29
C ALA A 166 -2.09 1.54 -11.78
N LEU A 167 -2.88 1.49 -10.70
CA LEU A 167 -3.44 2.68 -10.07
C LEU A 167 -2.37 3.59 -9.48
N ASP A 168 -1.38 3.04 -8.75
CA ASP A 168 -0.27 3.82 -8.19
C ASP A 168 0.55 4.50 -9.29
N LEU A 169 0.85 3.79 -10.38
CA LEU A 169 1.54 4.35 -11.54
C LEU A 169 0.68 5.40 -12.26
N ALA A 170 -0.63 5.20 -12.37
CA ALA A 170 -1.55 6.18 -12.94
C ALA A 170 -1.65 7.45 -12.10
N ILE A 171 -1.60 7.34 -10.76
CA ILE A 171 -1.53 8.49 -9.84
C ILE A 171 -0.23 9.28 -10.08
N THR A 172 0.91 8.60 -10.19
CA THR A 172 2.20 9.25 -10.47
C THR A 172 2.19 9.92 -11.84
N LEU A 173 1.72 9.24 -12.88
CA LEU A 173 1.60 9.79 -14.22
C LEU A 173 0.66 10.99 -14.25
N GLY A 174 -0.53 10.87 -13.66
CA GLY A 174 -1.52 11.95 -13.59
C GLY A 174 -0.97 13.16 -12.84
N SER A 175 -0.27 12.94 -11.72
CA SER A 175 0.40 14.01 -10.96
C SER A 175 1.50 14.69 -11.78
N GLN A 176 2.30 13.90 -12.52
CA GLN A 176 3.32 14.44 -13.41
C GLN A 176 2.69 15.30 -14.52
N LEU A 177 1.64 14.81 -15.18
CA LEU A 177 0.96 15.53 -16.26
C LEU A 177 0.26 16.81 -15.76
N ALA A 178 -0.25 16.80 -14.52
CA ALA A 178 -0.90 17.96 -13.93
C ALA A 178 0.10 19.04 -13.46
N ILE A 179 1.29 18.64 -13.00
CA ILE A 179 2.23 19.54 -12.30
C ILE A 179 3.43 19.91 -13.18
N VAL A 180 3.93 19.00 -14.00
CA VAL A 180 5.16 19.21 -14.78
C VAL A 180 4.82 19.81 -16.14
N PRO A 181 5.16 21.07 -16.41
CA PRO A 181 4.94 21.67 -17.71
C PRO A 181 5.85 21.04 -18.77
N ALA A 182 5.41 21.04 -20.03
CA ALA A 182 6.23 20.56 -21.15
C ALA A 182 7.56 21.33 -21.23
N PHE A 183 8.69 20.60 -21.21
CA PHE A 183 10.01 21.21 -21.22
C PHE A 183 10.32 21.87 -22.57
N SER A 184 10.65 23.17 -22.56
CA SER A 184 11.24 23.88 -23.71
C SER A 184 12.76 23.90 -23.60
N LYS A 185 13.50 23.96 -24.74
CA LYS A 185 14.98 23.96 -24.79
C LYS A 185 15.68 24.96 -23.85
N LYS A 186 15.02 26.05 -23.43
CA LYS A 186 15.46 26.93 -22.34
C LYS A 186 14.59 26.71 -21.10
N THR A 187 15.13 26.07 -20.07
CA THR A 187 14.44 25.82 -18.80
C THR A 187 14.94 26.82 -17.76
N THR A 188 14.13 27.81 -17.41
CA THR A 188 14.42 28.76 -16.32
C THR A 188 14.14 28.10 -14.96
N ALA A 189 14.82 28.57 -13.89
CA ALA A 189 14.62 28.06 -12.53
C ALA A 189 13.14 28.12 -12.06
N ALA A 190 12.39 29.13 -12.51
CA ALA A 190 10.96 29.26 -12.25
C ALA A 190 10.12 28.09 -12.81
N LYS A 191 10.54 27.50 -13.94
CA LYS A 191 9.86 26.33 -14.55
C LYS A 191 10.17 25.01 -13.83
N LEU A 192 11.18 24.97 -12.97
CA LEU A 192 11.55 23.78 -12.18
C LEU A 192 10.83 23.71 -10.83
N LYS A 193 10.25 24.83 -10.35
CA LYS A 193 9.55 24.93 -9.07
C LYS A 193 8.43 23.89 -8.90
N PRO A 194 7.56 23.61 -9.91
CA PRO A 194 6.52 22.59 -9.77
C PRO A 194 7.06 21.17 -9.60
N ILE A 195 8.23 20.86 -10.16
CA ILE A 195 8.86 19.53 -10.06
C ILE A 195 9.24 19.22 -8.61
N ALA A 196 9.59 20.25 -7.83
CA ALA A 196 9.88 20.13 -6.40
C ALA A 196 8.70 19.56 -5.60
N GLU A 197 7.48 19.92 -5.98
CA GLU A 197 6.27 19.52 -5.27
C GLU A 197 5.74 18.15 -5.75
N LEU A 198 6.18 17.67 -6.91
CA LEU A 198 5.70 16.41 -7.48
C LEU A 198 5.88 15.23 -6.53
N VAL A 199 7.05 15.07 -5.91
CA VAL A 199 7.32 13.95 -4.98
C VAL A 199 6.37 13.99 -3.79
N ARG A 200 6.09 15.19 -3.26
CA ARG A 200 5.19 15.40 -2.12
C ARG A 200 3.74 15.13 -2.50
N VAL A 201 3.30 15.63 -3.66
CA VAL A 201 1.94 15.39 -4.15
C VAL A 201 1.71 13.90 -4.39
N VAL A 202 2.65 13.21 -5.02
CA VAL A 202 2.56 11.75 -5.22
C VAL A 202 2.49 11.03 -3.88
N ALA A 203 3.37 11.36 -2.92
CA ALA A 203 3.34 10.74 -1.60
C ALA A 203 2.00 10.96 -0.86
N LEU A 204 1.46 12.18 -0.91
CA LEU A 204 0.17 12.51 -0.29
C LEU A 204 -1.00 11.82 -0.99
N ALA A 205 -1.02 11.81 -2.33
CA ALA A 205 -2.06 11.13 -3.11
C ALA A 205 -2.08 9.63 -2.80
N LEU A 206 -0.91 9.00 -2.70
CA LEU A 206 -0.78 7.61 -2.29
C LEU A 206 -1.34 7.40 -0.88
N VAL A 207 -1.02 8.26 0.10
CA VAL A 207 -1.58 8.14 1.46
C VAL A 207 -3.11 8.20 1.47
N VAL A 208 -3.71 9.08 0.67
CA VAL A 208 -5.17 9.25 0.59
C VAL A 208 -5.85 8.04 -0.06
N ILE A 209 -5.25 7.47 -1.09
CA ILE A 209 -5.86 6.38 -1.88
C ILE A 209 -5.59 5.00 -1.27
N SER A 210 -4.46 4.82 -0.58
CA SER A 210 -4.02 3.54 0.01
C SER A 210 -5.07 2.85 0.91
N PRO A 211 -5.84 3.56 1.77
CA PRO A 211 -6.95 2.98 2.53
C PRO A 211 -7.99 2.24 1.68
N LEU A 212 -8.33 2.78 0.50
CA LEU A 212 -9.34 2.20 -0.37
C LEU A 212 -8.88 0.86 -0.95
N VAL A 213 -7.60 0.81 -1.34
CA VAL A 213 -6.95 -0.42 -1.79
C VAL A 213 -6.90 -1.46 -0.68
N ALA A 214 -6.40 -1.06 0.51
CA ALA A 214 -6.23 -1.96 1.63
C ALA A 214 -7.56 -2.54 2.13
N THR A 215 -8.62 -1.71 2.20
CA THR A 215 -9.96 -2.15 2.60
C THR A 215 -10.60 -3.09 1.58
N SER A 216 -10.33 -2.90 0.29
CA SER A 216 -10.79 -3.79 -0.78
C SER A 216 -10.17 -5.19 -0.67
N LEU A 217 -8.87 -5.25 -0.41
CA LEU A 217 -8.15 -6.52 -0.17
C LEU A 217 -8.61 -7.21 1.11
N ALA A 218 -8.75 -6.46 2.20
CA ALA A 218 -9.25 -7.01 3.46
C ALA A 218 -10.68 -7.56 3.28
N ALA A 219 -11.56 -6.86 2.56
CA ALA A 219 -12.92 -7.32 2.29
C ALA A 219 -12.98 -8.57 1.39
N LEU A 220 -12.02 -8.74 0.48
CA LEU A 220 -11.87 -9.97 -0.30
C LEU A 220 -11.47 -11.14 0.60
N ALA A 221 -10.52 -10.90 1.51
CA ALA A 221 -10.04 -11.92 2.45
C ALA A 221 -11.13 -12.36 3.44
N THR A 222 -12.01 -11.45 3.90
CA THR A 222 -13.12 -11.81 4.79
C THR A 222 -14.21 -12.60 4.09
N LYS A 223 -14.61 -12.21 2.87
CA LYS A 223 -15.65 -12.92 2.12
C LYS A 223 -15.27 -14.37 1.82
N LYS A 224 -14.00 -14.66 1.52
CA LYS A 224 -13.56 -16.01 1.14
C LYS A 224 -13.40 -16.97 2.32
N ARG A 225 -13.58 -16.47 3.55
CA ARG A 225 -13.54 -17.26 4.79
C ARG A 225 -14.94 -17.56 5.36
N ALA A 226 -15.98 -16.92 4.81
CA ALA A 226 -17.39 -17.17 5.13
C ALA A 226 -17.97 -18.14 4.09
#